data_AF-A0A0C2FVD0-F1
#
_entry.id   AF-A0A0C2FVD0-F1
#
_cell.length_a   1.000
_cell.length_b   1.000
_cell.length_c   1.000
_cell.angle_alpha   90.00
_cell.angle_beta   90.00
_cell.angle_gamma   90.00
#
_symmetry.space_group_name_H-M   'P 1'
#
loop_
_entity.id
_entity.type
_entity.pdbx_description
1 polymer ?
#
loop_
_entity_poly.entity_id
_entity_poly.type
_entity_poly.pdbx_seq_one_letter_code
_entity_poly.pdbx_strand_id
1 'polypeptide(L)'
;YTTLLICGMLEFRSKTEKKQLKREFSTGKVKVEVCMKQYEDLFSCYRQPALVEDVQVKKERNDESEHVLVMCRNQAFVVYTRVDGHLLTFGDIIFQLREVVRLSGTTEDLVIRVGASGAGDRDTAALFWNELQKVESNRTSLKSAQEAVFVVCLDHDDTNPTPPQGPSKPQNHEQELVRRAKHLLVGGGTCGNGMNRWYDATIQFIVSRSGTNGLCIEHSTAEGIVSITMAESALRYERENREQVQGEEAEKEVSVKALSWDVSPEAMALLEKQKATLDE
;
A
#
# COMPACT_ATOMS: atom_id res chain seq x y z
N TYR A 1 -8.76 13.26 -2.08
CA TYR A 1 -9.08 12.13 -1.20
C TYR A 1 -7.82 11.32 -0.86
N THR A 2 -7.20 10.62 -1.82
CA THR A 2 -5.99 9.79 -1.56
C THR A 2 -4.88 10.56 -0.85
N THR A 3 -4.52 11.75 -1.35
CA THR A 3 -3.49 12.60 -0.72
C THR A 3 -3.82 12.97 0.73
N LEU A 4 -5.08 13.30 1.05
CA LEU A 4 -5.47 13.63 2.43
C LEU A 4 -5.29 12.43 3.37
N LEU A 5 -5.60 11.22 2.89
CA LEU A 5 -5.41 10.01 3.69
C LEU A 5 -3.94 9.63 3.84
N ILE A 6 -3.12 9.84 2.81
CA ILE A 6 -1.65 9.74 2.91
C ILE A 6 -1.15 10.68 4.01
N CYS A 7 -1.50 11.97 3.93
CA CYS A 7 -1.12 12.95 4.95
C CYS A 7 -1.62 12.55 6.35
N GLY A 8 -2.86 12.07 6.48
CA GLY A 8 -3.41 11.62 7.76
C GLY A 8 -2.70 10.41 8.35
N MET A 9 -2.26 9.45 7.53
CA MET A 9 -1.46 8.30 7.97
C MET A 9 -0.05 8.73 8.41
N LEU A 10 0.58 9.64 7.67
CA LEU A 10 1.88 10.22 8.04
C LEU A 10 1.81 11.05 9.33
N GLU A 11 0.70 11.77 9.52
CA GLU A 11 0.42 12.53 10.74
C GLU A 11 0.30 11.60 11.95
N PHE A 12 -0.43 10.50 11.81
CA PHE A 12 -0.54 9.46 12.82
C PHE A 12 0.81 8.82 13.13
N ARG A 13 1.62 8.50 12.11
CA ARG A 13 3.01 8.02 12.29
C ARG A 13 3.85 9.02 13.08
N SER A 14 3.84 10.30 12.70
CA SER A 14 4.57 11.36 13.41
C SER A 14 4.15 11.45 14.89
N LYS A 15 2.84 11.33 15.19
CA LYS A 15 2.35 11.28 16.57
C LYS A 15 2.89 10.06 17.33
N THR A 16 2.95 8.89 16.71
CA THR A 16 3.55 7.70 17.31
C THR A 16 5.03 7.92 17.63
N GLU A 17 5.81 8.40 16.65
CA GLU A 17 7.25 8.64 16.80
C GLU A 17 7.57 9.67 17.89
N LYS A 18 6.74 10.71 18.00
CA LYS A 18 6.84 11.75 19.04
C LYS A 18 6.23 11.34 20.38
N LYS A 19 5.72 10.10 20.51
CA LYS A 19 5.02 9.59 21.70
C LYS A 19 3.84 10.47 22.14
N GLN A 20 3.12 11.02 21.17
CA GLN A 20 1.97 11.91 21.37
C GLN A 20 0.62 11.17 21.33
N LEU A 21 0.61 9.87 20.99
CA LEU A 21 -0.60 9.06 21.11
C LEU A 21 -0.97 8.85 22.58
N LYS A 22 -2.27 8.94 22.89
CA LYS A 22 -2.77 8.63 24.22
C LYS A 22 -2.54 7.15 24.53
N ARG A 23 -2.10 6.86 25.76
CA ARG A 23 -1.95 5.48 26.24
C ARG A 23 -3.31 4.78 26.20
N GLU A 24 -3.33 3.60 25.61
CA GLU A 24 -4.51 2.74 25.62
C GLU A 24 -4.61 1.93 26.92
N PHE A 25 -5.84 1.58 27.28
CA PHE A 25 -6.16 0.77 28.45
C PHE A 25 -6.98 -0.44 28.03
N SER A 26 -6.80 -1.55 28.74
CA SER A 26 -7.56 -2.78 28.53
C SER A 26 -9.08 -2.55 28.61
N THR A 27 -9.85 -3.37 27.89
CA THR A 27 -11.32 -3.27 27.89
C THR A 27 -11.96 -3.85 29.17
N GLY A 28 -11.20 -4.60 29.98
CA GLY A 28 -11.68 -5.24 31.21
C GLY A 28 -12.14 -4.28 32.31
N LYS A 29 -12.71 -4.88 33.38
CA LYS A 29 -13.22 -4.15 34.56
C LYS A 29 -12.11 -3.37 35.29
N VAL A 30 -10.93 -3.95 35.38
CA VAL A 30 -9.72 -3.27 35.86
C VAL A 30 -8.97 -2.79 34.64
N LYS A 31 -8.82 -1.47 34.51
CA LYS A 31 -8.09 -0.84 33.43
C LYS A 31 -6.60 -0.96 33.68
N VAL A 32 -5.91 -1.60 32.74
CA VAL A 32 -4.45 -1.75 32.76
C VAL A 32 -3.91 -1.10 31.50
N GLU A 33 -2.81 -0.37 31.62
CA GLU A 33 -2.11 0.20 30.48
C GLU A 33 -1.64 -0.91 29.53
N VAL A 34 -1.85 -0.70 28.23
CA VAL A 34 -1.42 -1.67 27.22
C VAL A 34 -0.10 -1.23 26.56
N CYS A 35 0.60 -2.22 26.02
CA CYS A 35 1.81 -2.01 25.26
C CYS A 35 1.50 -1.24 23.96
N MET A 36 2.27 -0.21 23.64
CA MET A 36 2.09 0.60 22.43
C MET A 36 3.06 0.19 21.31
N LYS A 37 3.76 -0.95 21.45
CA LYS A 37 4.86 -1.34 20.56
C LYS A 37 4.41 -1.53 19.11
N GLN A 38 3.25 -2.15 18.91
CA GLN A 38 2.68 -2.37 17.58
C GLN A 38 2.42 -1.07 16.81
N TYR A 39 2.12 0.04 17.50
CA TYR A 39 1.96 1.35 16.85
C TYR A 39 3.27 1.83 16.20
N GLU A 40 4.42 1.60 16.87
CA GLU A 40 5.74 1.97 16.35
C GLU A 40 6.15 1.09 15.17
N ASP A 41 5.83 -0.20 15.25
CA ASP A 41 6.25 -1.19 14.26
C ASP A 41 5.37 -1.14 12.99
N LEU A 42 4.13 -0.65 13.10
CA LEU A 42 3.15 -0.58 11.99
C LEU A 42 3.69 0.06 10.70
N PHE A 43 4.50 1.12 10.80
CA PHE A 43 5.11 1.80 9.65
C PHE A 43 6.57 1.44 9.40
N SER A 44 7.21 0.75 10.35
CA SER A 44 8.64 0.46 10.33
C SER A 44 8.97 -1.00 10.05
N CYS A 45 7.99 -1.86 9.77
CA CYS A 45 8.21 -3.25 9.40
C CYS A 45 7.95 -3.52 7.91
N TYR A 46 8.61 -4.56 7.41
CA TYR A 46 8.41 -5.17 6.11
C TYR A 46 8.59 -6.69 6.27
N ARG A 47 7.72 -7.50 5.67
CA ARG A 47 7.85 -8.96 5.70
C ARG A 47 8.67 -9.43 4.50
N GLN A 48 9.91 -9.81 4.73
CA GLN A 48 10.76 -10.36 3.68
C GLN A 48 10.52 -11.86 3.52
N PRO A 49 10.13 -12.34 2.32
CA PRO A 49 10.03 -13.77 2.07
C PRO A 49 11.40 -14.43 2.17
N ALA A 50 11.46 -15.58 2.84
CA ALA A 50 12.66 -16.38 2.95
C ALA A 50 12.30 -17.87 3.01
N LEU A 51 13.25 -18.73 2.60
CA LEU A 51 13.03 -20.17 2.67
C LEU A 51 12.93 -20.61 4.14
N VAL A 52 12.02 -21.54 4.42
CA VAL A 52 11.73 -22.10 5.75
C VAL A 52 10.97 -21.13 6.66
N GLU A 53 11.47 -19.91 6.85
CA GLU A 53 10.85 -18.91 7.72
C GLU A 53 11.07 -17.49 7.16
N ASP A 54 9.98 -16.74 7.01
CA ASP A 54 10.03 -15.33 6.59
C ASP A 54 10.67 -14.44 7.67
N VAL A 55 11.29 -13.34 7.24
CA VAL A 55 11.97 -12.40 8.15
C VAL A 55 11.17 -11.11 8.26
N GLN A 56 10.83 -10.71 9.47
CA GLN A 56 10.31 -9.37 9.73
C GLN A 56 11.45 -8.37 9.80
N VAL A 57 11.63 -7.61 8.72
CA VAL A 57 12.68 -6.60 8.61
C VAL A 57 12.19 -5.29 9.21
N LYS A 58 12.99 -4.72 10.11
CA LYS A 58 12.75 -3.39 10.64
C LYS A 58 13.51 -2.35 9.81
N LYS A 59 12.78 -1.39 9.26
CA LYS A 59 13.30 -0.29 8.45
C LYS A 59 14.13 0.66 9.30
N GLU A 60 15.25 1.11 8.75
CA GLU A 60 16.02 2.19 9.34
C GLU A 60 15.27 3.52 9.16
N ARG A 61 15.39 4.39 10.16
CA ARG A 61 14.79 5.72 10.09
C ARG A 61 15.66 6.60 9.20
N ASN A 62 15.06 7.17 8.16
CA ASN A 62 15.67 8.18 7.32
C ASN A 62 14.95 9.51 7.50
N ASP A 63 15.58 10.43 8.23
CA ASP A 63 15.02 11.76 8.46
C ASP A 63 15.25 12.73 7.29
N GLU A 64 16.07 12.36 6.30
CA GLU A 64 16.36 13.19 5.13
C GLU A 64 15.37 12.93 3.98
N SER A 65 15.05 11.66 3.73
CA SER A 65 14.21 11.23 2.62
C SER A 65 13.23 10.15 3.05
N GLU A 66 11.95 10.36 2.75
CA GLU A 66 10.87 9.45 3.07
C GLU A 66 9.91 9.37 1.88
N HIS A 67 9.35 8.19 1.62
CA HIS A 67 8.43 7.97 0.52
C HIS A 67 7.40 6.89 0.83
N VAL A 68 6.31 6.91 0.07
CA VAL A 68 5.36 5.81 -0.05
C VAL A 68 5.57 5.11 -1.40
N LEU A 69 5.19 3.83 -1.45
CA LEU A 69 5.15 3.09 -2.71
C LEU A 69 3.74 3.21 -3.27
N VAL A 70 3.59 3.65 -4.52
CA VAL A 70 2.29 3.74 -5.19
C VAL A 70 2.20 2.66 -6.26
N MET A 71 1.23 1.76 -6.11
CA MET A 71 0.86 0.77 -7.13
C MET A 71 -0.22 1.37 -8.03
N CYS A 72 0.05 1.45 -9.34
CA CYS A 72 -0.92 1.91 -10.32
C CYS A 72 -0.75 1.12 -11.62
N ARG A 73 -1.83 0.48 -12.11
CA ARG A 73 -1.80 -0.39 -13.31
C ARG A 73 -0.69 -1.44 -13.26
N ASN A 74 -0.52 -2.08 -12.09
CA ASN A 74 0.48 -3.11 -11.79
C ASN A 74 1.94 -2.61 -11.82
N GLN A 75 2.16 -1.30 -11.84
CA GLN A 75 3.48 -0.67 -11.78
C GLN A 75 3.69 -0.03 -10.42
N ALA A 76 4.93 -0.05 -9.92
CA ALA A 76 5.31 0.50 -8.64
C ALA A 76 6.08 1.82 -8.82
N PHE A 77 5.70 2.85 -8.08
CA PHE A 77 6.31 4.18 -8.14
C PHE A 77 6.69 4.65 -6.74
N VAL A 78 7.85 5.28 -6.63
CA VAL A 78 8.26 6.01 -5.43
C VAL A 78 7.63 7.40 -5.49
N VAL A 79 6.82 7.71 -4.48
CA VAL A 79 6.24 9.04 -4.26
C VAL A 79 6.77 9.58 -2.94
N TYR A 80 7.55 10.64 -3.01
CA TYR A 80 8.19 11.23 -1.84
C TYR A 80 7.17 11.92 -0.94
N THR A 81 7.39 11.81 0.36
CA THR A 81 6.66 12.51 1.43
C THR A 81 7.59 13.43 2.22
N ARG A 82 8.92 13.21 2.12
CA ARG A 82 9.97 14.08 2.65
C ARG A 82 11.16 14.12 1.70
N VAL A 83 11.72 15.30 1.50
CA VAL A 83 12.95 15.54 0.72
C VAL A 83 13.82 16.57 1.45
N ASP A 84 15.12 16.31 1.59
CA ASP A 84 16.09 17.14 2.30
C ASP A 84 15.62 17.54 3.70
N GLY A 85 15.02 16.60 4.44
CA GLY A 85 14.49 16.83 5.78
C GLY A 85 13.12 17.52 5.83
N HIS A 86 12.61 18.04 4.72
CA HIS A 86 11.36 18.81 4.66
C HIS A 86 10.19 17.93 4.23
N LEU A 87 9.11 17.93 5.00
CA LEU A 87 7.86 17.30 4.60
C LEU A 87 7.30 18.00 3.35
N LEU A 88 6.83 17.19 2.40
CA LEU A 88 6.16 17.70 1.22
C LEU A 88 4.72 18.10 1.54
N THR A 89 4.24 19.13 0.85
CA THR A 89 2.89 19.66 1.03
C THR A 89 1.83 18.74 0.40
N PHE A 90 0.56 19.03 0.66
CA PHE A 90 -0.54 18.35 -0.05
C PHE A 90 -0.43 18.57 -1.56
N GLY A 91 -0.13 19.80 -2.00
CA GLY A 91 0.09 20.17 -3.41
C GLY A 91 1.18 19.32 -4.08
N ASP A 92 2.30 19.13 -3.40
CA ASP A 92 3.44 18.34 -3.92
C ASP A 92 3.08 16.85 -4.08
N ILE A 93 2.39 16.27 -3.10
CA ILE A 93 2.01 14.85 -3.14
C ILE A 93 0.91 14.61 -4.19
N ILE A 94 -0.10 15.49 -4.30
CA ILE A 94 -1.13 15.32 -5.34
C ILE A 94 -0.56 15.51 -6.75
N PHE A 95 0.42 16.40 -6.94
CA PHE A 95 1.14 16.52 -8.19
C PHE A 95 1.85 15.21 -8.56
N GLN A 96 2.61 14.63 -7.63
CA GLN A 96 3.27 13.34 -7.84
C GLN A 96 2.28 12.21 -8.17
N LEU A 97 1.14 12.13 -7.46
CA LEU A 97 0.11 11.12 -7.75
C LEU A 97 -0.50 11.28 -9.15
N ARG A 98 -0.68 12.51 -9.63
CA ARG A 98 -1.14 12.77 -11.01
C ARG A 98 -0.11 12.28 -12.02
N GLU A 99 1.17 12.51 -11.76
CA GLU A 99 2.26 12.00 -12.59
C GLU A 99 2.32 10.47 -12.59
N VAL A 100 2.11 9.80 -11.46
CA VAL A 100 1.99 8.34 -11.40
C VAL A 100 0.88 7.83 -12.33
N VAL A 101 -0.32 8.43 -12.27
CA VAL A 101 -1.46 8.04 -13.12
C VAL A 101 -1.15 8.30 -14.61
N ARG A 102 -0.47 9.40 -14.92
CA ARG A 102 -0.07 9.76 -16.29
C ARG A 102 0.95 8.76 -16.84
N LEU A 103 2.03 8.52 -16.10
CA LEU A 103 3.12 7.63 -16.52
C LEU A 103 2.66 6.18 -16.63
N SER A 104 1.88 5.70 -15.67
CA SER A 104 1.40 4.31 -15.68
C SER A 104 0.58 3.98 -16.93
N GLY A 105 -0.14 4.95 -17.50
CA GLY A 105 -0.89 4.77 -18.73
C GLY A 105 -0.07 4.79 -20.03
N THR A 106 1.19 5.24 -19.99
CA THR A 106 2.06 5.28 -21.18
C THR A 106 2.83 3.98 -21.43
N THR A 107 2.98 3.14 -20.39
CA THR A 107 3.84 1.95 -20.39
C THR A 107 3.07 0.65 -20.10
N GLU A 108 1.73 0.71 -20.09
CA GLU A 108 0.86 -0.37 -19.62
C GLU A 108 1.08 -1.72 -20.33
N ASP A 109 1.37 -1.71 -21.63
CA ASP A 109 1.58 -2.92 -22.44
C ASP A 109 2.92 -3.63 -22.15
N LEU A 110 3.86 -2.94 -21.50
CA LEU A 110 5.23 -3.44 -21.25
C LEU A 110 5.42 -3.86 -19.79
N VAL A 111 4.36 -3.84 -18.97
CA VAL A 111 4.47 -4.01 -17.52
C VAL A 111 4.72 -5.47 -17.14
N ILE A 112 5.84 -5.69 -16.45
CA ILE A 112 6.05 -6.91 -15.67
C ILE A 112 5.39 -6.72 -14.31
N ARG A 113 4.36 -7.52 -14.04
CA ARG A 113 3.48 -7.38 -12.87
C ARG A 113 4.09 -7.98 -11.59
N VAL A 114 5.24 -7.44 -11.16
CA VAL A 114 6.04 -7.93 -10.02
C VAL A 114 5.29 -7.89 -8.69
N GLY A 115 4.29 -7.02 -8.55
CA GLY A 115 3.43 -6.97 -7.35
C GLY A 115 2.74 -8.29 -7.01
N ALA A 116 2.53 -9.16 -8.01
CA ALA A 116 1.96 -10.49 -7.81
C ALA A 116 2.89 -11.46 -7.07
N SER A 117 4.19 -11.16 -6.98
CA SER A 117 5.21 -12.06 -6.41
C SER A 117 4.94 -12.51 -4.97
N GLY A 118 4.18 -11.72 -4.20
CA GLY A 118 3.81 -12.03 -2.81
C GLY A 118 2.40 -12.59 -2.63
N ALA A 119 1.67 -12.92 -3.71
CA ALA A 119 0.25 -13.29 -3.64
C ALA A 119 -0.03 -14.71 -3.12
N GLY A 120 0.92 -15.63 -3.26
CA GLY A 120 0.76 -17.04 -2.95
C GLY A 120 1.86 -17.60 -2.07
N ASP A 121 2.40 -18.77 -2.46
CA ASP A 121 3.34 -19.56 -1.67
C ASP A 121 4.63 -18.79 -1.30
N ARG A 122 5.05 -18.89 -0.03
CA ARG A 122 6.15 -18.10 0.53
C ARG A 122 7.53 -18.57 0.05
N ASP A 123 7.72 -19.88 -0.11
CA ASP A 123 8.95 -20.42 -0.69
C ASP A 123 9.12 -19.98 -2.14
N THR A 124 8.04 -19.99 -2.92
CA THR A 124 8.04 -19.48 -4.30
C THR A 124 8.37 -17.99 -4.35
N ALA A 125 7.85 -17.18 -3.42
CA ALA A 125 8.18 -15.75 -3.32
C ALA A 125 9.67 -15.54 -2.96
N ALA A 126 10.19 -16.33 -2.02
CA ALA A 126 11.60 -16.28 -1.63
C ALA A 126 12.52 -16.64 -2.80
N LEU A 127 12.21 -17.70 -3.55
CA LEU A 127 12.96 -18.10 -4.73
C LEU A 127 12.92 -17.01 -5.82
N PHE A 128 11.75 -16.39 -6.05
CA PHE A 128 11.60 -15.30 -7.01
C PHE A 128 12.52 -14.12 -6.66
N TRP A 129 12.49 -13.68 -5.40
CA TRP A 129 13.32 -12.56 -4.96
C TRP A 129 14.81 -12.90 -4.90
N ASN A 130 15.18 -14.14 -4.61
CA ASN A 130 16.58 -14.59 -4.68
C ASN A 130 17.13 -14.51 -6.11
N GLU A 131 16.30 -14.82 -7.11
CA GLU A 131 16.67 -14.69 -8.52
C GLU A 131 16.74 -13.21 -8.96
N LEU A 132 15.71 -12.42 -8.67
CA LEU A 132 15.66 -11.01 -9.07
C LEU A 132 16.83 -10.20 -8.48
N GLN A 133 17.21 -10.49 -7.24
CA GLN A 133 18.33 -9.83 -6.56
C GLN A 133 19.70 -10.25 -7.09
N LYS A 134 19.82 -11.09 -8.13
CA LYS A 134 21.11 -11.27 -8.83
C LYS A 134 21.49 -10.04 -9.66
N VAL A 135 20.52 -9.20 -10.03
CA VAL A 135 20.71 -7.96 -10.80
C VAL A 135 20.72 -6.74 -9.87
N GLU A 136 21.71 -5.87 -10.01
CA GLU A 136 21.91 -4.72 -9.11
C GLU A 136 20.78 -3.67 -9.19
N SER A 137 20.25 -3.41 -10.39
CA SER A 137 19.12 -2.50 -10.58
C SER A 137 17.86 -2.99 -9.84
N ASN A 138 17.60 -4.30 -9.86
CA ASN A 138 16.48 -4.90 -9.11
C ASN A 138 16.65 -4.79 -7.61
N ARG A 139 17.88 -4.96 -7.08
CA ARG A 139 18.16 -4.73 -5.65
C ARG A 139 17.81 -3.31 -5.24
N THR A 140 18.18 -2.34 -6.07
CA THR A 140 17.87 -0.92 -5.83
C THR A 140 16.36 -0.67 -5.85
N SER A 141 15.64 -1.25 -6.81
CA SER A 141 14.17 -1.16 -6.87
C SER A 141 13.50 -1.82 -5.66
N LEU A 142 13.91 -3.05 -5.31
CA LEU A 142 13.38 -3.78 -4.15
C LEU A 142 13.64 -3.02 -2.85
N LYS A 143 14.86 -2.52 -2.65
CA LYS A 143 15.19 -1.70 -1.47
C LYS A 143 14.27 -0.48 -1.37
N SER A 144 14.03 0.20 -2.49
CA SER A 144 13.08 1.32 -2.54
C SER A 144 11.66 0.88 -2.13
N ALA A 145 11.20 -0.29 -2.55
CA ALA A 145 9.89 -0.82 -2.14
C ALA A 145 9.86 -1.22 -0.65
N GLN A 146 10.91 -1.84 -0.13
CA GLN A 146 11.03 -2.27 1.27
C GLN A 146 11.09 -1.08 2.24
N GLU A 147 11.75 0.01 1.85
CA GLU A 147 11.90 1.22 2.68
C GLU A 147 10.65 2.12 2.69
N ALA A 148 9.69 1.89 1.80
CA ALA A 148 8.47 2.70 1.73
C ALA A 148 7.70 2.65 3.06
N VAL A 149 7.18 3.80 3.52
CA VAL A 149 6.46 3.89 4.80
C VAL A 149 5.21 3.00 4.78
N PHE A 150 4.46 3.05 3.69
CA PHE A 150 3.35 2.16 3.36
C PHE A 150 3.12 2.16 1.85
N VAL A 151 2.20 1.32 1.40
CA VAL A 151 1.83 1.18 -0.02
C VAL A 151 0.47 1.80 -0.27
N VAL A 152 0.30 2.49 -1.39
CA VAL A 152 -0.98 3.04 -1.88
C VAL A 152 -1.33 2.35 -3.19
N CYS A 153 -2.46 1.68 -3.26
CA CYS A 153 -2.93 1.01 -4.48
C CYS A 153 -4.02 1.87 -5.14
N LEU A 154 -3.70 2.45 -6.30
CA LEU A 154 -4.64 3.19 -7.14
C LEU A 154 -5.30 2.21 -8.11
N ASP A 155 -6.46 1.72 -7.71
CA ASP A 155 -7.19 0.70 -8.44
C ASP A 155 -8.16 1.31 -9.45
N HIS A 156 -8.28 0.63 -10.59
CA HIS A 156 -9.27 0.96 -11.61
C HIS A 156 -10.55 0.17 -11.38
N ASP A 157 -11.62 0.59 -12.02
CA ASP A 157 -12.88 -0.14 -12.00
C ASP A 157 -12.66 -1.52 -12.65
N ASP A 158 -13.14 -2.58 -12.01
CA ASP A 158 -13.15 -3.91 -12.63
C ASP A 158 -13.86 -3.79 -13.98
N THR A 159 -13.31 -4.40 -15.03
CA THR A 159 -13.83 -4.34 -16.41
C THR A 159 -15.23 -4.93 -16.58
N ASN A 160 -15.81 -5.50 -15.53
CA ASN A 160 -17.19 -6.00 -15.48
C ASN A 160 -18.01 -5.43 -14.30
N PRO A 161 -18.33 -4.13 -14.27
CA PRO A 161 -19.39 -3.65 -13.39
C PRO A 161 -20.69 -3.73 -14.21
N THR A 162 -21.44 -4.82 -14.11
CA THR A 162 -22.84 -4.78 -14.53
C THR A 162 -23.51 -3.74 -13.64
N PRO A 163 -23.97 -2.58 -14.16
CA PRO A 163 -24.57 -1.57 -13.30
C PRO A 163 -25.84 -2.19 -12.70
N PRO A 164 -26.11 -2.03 -11.40
CA PRO A 164 -27.40 -2.42 -10.86
C PRO A 164 -28.49 -1.59 -11.55
N GLN A 165 -29.21 -2.21 -12.48
CA GLN A 165 -30.37 -1.63 -13.13
C GLN A 165 -31.53 -1.64 -12.12
N GLY A 166 -31.85 -0.47 -11.55
CA GLY A 166 -33.04 -0.26 -10.72
C GLY A 166 -32.78 -0.20 -9.20
N PRO A 167 -33.83 0.05 -8.39
CA PRO A 167 -33.70 0.17 -6.94
C PRO A 167 -33.12 -1.12 -6.36
N SER A 168 -32.01 -0.97 -5.64
CA SER A 168 -31.22 -2.07 -5.08
C SER A 168 -32.08 -2.89 -4.11
N LYS A 169 -32.39 -4.13 -4.48
CA LYS A 169 -32.95 -5.12 -3.56
C LYS A 169 -31.92 -5.41 -2.45
N PRO A 170 -32.33 -5.78 -1.22
CA PRO A 170 -31.40 -6.10 -0.13
C PRO A 170 -30.32 -7.14 -0.50
N GLN A 171 -30.70 -8.13 -1.32
CA GLN A 171 -29.78 -9.13 -1.89
C GLN A 171 -28.64 -8.50 -2.71
N ASN A 172 -28.89 -7.39 -3.39
CA ASN A 172 -27.90 -6.69 -4.21
C ASN A 172 -26.90 -5.91 -3.33
N HIS A 173 -27.30 -5.49 -2.12
CA HIS A 173 -26.42 -4.76 -1.22
C HIS A 173 -25.39 -5.69 -0.58
N GLU A 174 -25.81 -6.84 -0.08
CA GLU A 174 -24.89 -7.84 0.48
C GLU A 174 -23.88 -8.34 -0.56
N GLN A 175 -24.34 -8.64 -1.77
CA GLN A 175 -23.46 -9.03 -2.88
C GLN A 175 -22.43 -7.95 -3.21
N GLU A 176 -22.83 -6.68 -3.20
CA GLU A 176 -21.91 -5.56 -3.41
C GLU A 176 -20.89 -5.45 -2.25
N LEU A 177 -21.29 -5.63 -1.00
CA LEU A 177 -20.36 -5.66 0.13
C LEU A 177 -19.35 -6.81 0.02
N VAL A 178 -19.81 -8.00 -0.37
CA VAL A 178 -18.93 -9.16 -0.64
C VAL A 178 -17.96 -8.85 -1.78
N ARG A 179 -18.43 -8.21 -2.87
CA ARG A 179 -17.59 -7.80 -4.00
C ARG A 179 -16.49 -6.83 -3.56
N ARG A 180 -16.85 -5.81 -2.77
CA ARG A 180 -15.92 -4.84 -2.21
C ARG A 180 -14.91 -5.50 -1.27
N ALA A 181 -15.36 -6.40 -0.39
CA ALA A 181 -14.49 -7.14 0.51
C ALA A 181 -13.47 -7.99 -0.28
N LYS A 182 -13.92 -8.74 -1.30
CA LYS A 182 -13.04 -9.52 -2.17
C LYS A 182 -12.03 -8.64 -2.92
N HIS A 183 -12.46 -7.48 -3.42
CA HIS A 183 -11.58 -6.52 -4.06
C HIS A 183 -10.48 -5.99 -3.11
N LEU A 184 -10.81 -5.74 -1.85
CA LEU A 184 -9.83 -5.33 -0.84
C LEU A 184 -8.86 -6.46 -0.45
N LEU A 185 -9.35 -7.70 -0.36
CA LEU A 185 -8.54 -8.85 0.07
C LEU A 185 -7.61 -9.37 -1.03
N VAL A 186 -8.13 -9.61 -2.23
CA VAL A 186 -7.42 -10.29 -3.33
C VAL A 186 -7.45 -9.52 -4.65
N GLY A 187 -8.01 -8.30 -4.66
CA GLY A 187 -8.03 -7.46 -5.86
C GLY A 187 -8.87 -7.97 -7.02
N GLY A 188 -9.63 -9.05 -6.86
CA GLY A 188 -10.40 -9.63 -7.97
C GLY A 188 -9.59 -10.51 -8.92
N GLY A 189 -8.49 -11.12 -8.44
CA GLY A 189 -7.74 -12.11 -9.19
C GLY A 189 -6.80 -11.51 -10.24
N THR A 190 -6.35 -12.33 -11.20
CA THR A 190 -5.48 -11.90 -12.30
C THR A 190 -6.19 -11.03 -13.33
N CYS A 191 -7.51 -11.16 -13.45
CA CYS A 191 -8.33 -10.34 -14.35
C CYS A 191 -8.71 -8.97 -13.75
N GLY A 192 -8.45 -8.76 -12.46
CA GLY A 192 -8.74 -7.51 -11.74
C GLY A 192 -7.48 -6.75 -11.33
N ASN A 193 -7.51 -6.24 -10.11
CA ASN A 193 -6.44 -5.47 -9.46
C ASN A 193 -5.56 -6.33 -8.52
N GLY A 194 -5.66 -7.66 -8.53
CA GLY A 194 -4.90 -8.54 -7.62
C GLY A 194 -3.37 -8.41 -7.76
N MET A 195 -2.90 -8.03 -8.96
CA MET A 195 -1.49 -7.79 -9.23
C MET A 195 -1.06 -6.33 -8.99
N ASN A 196 -2.01 -5.43 -8.68
CA ASN A 196 -1.77 -4.03 -8.33
C ASN A 196 -1.60 -3.89 -6.81
N ARG A 197 -0.76 -4.75 -6.23
CA ARG A 197 -0.57 -4.94 -4.78
C ARG A 197 0.90 -5.14 -4.47
N TRP A 198 1.23 -5.05 -3.19
CA TRP A 198 2.53 -5.41 -2.61
C TRP A 198 2.32 -6.07 -1.24
N TYR A 199 1.99 -7.36 -1.26
CA TYR A 199 1.50 -8.11 -0.09
C TYR A 199 2.48 -8.22 1.08
N ASP A 200 3.79 -8.08 0.81
CA ASP A 200 4.84 -8.11 1.82
C ASP A 200 4.93 -6.82 2.66
N ALA A 201 4.27 -5.73 2.21
CA ALA A 201 4.23 -4.48 2.95
C ALA A 201 3.20 -4.55 4.08
N THR A 202 3.56 -4.03 5.26
CA THR A 202 2.67 -4.03 6.43
C THR A 202 1.32 -3.38 6.17
N ILE A 203 1.30 -2.25 5.46
CA ILE A 203 0.07 -1.52 5.14
C ILE A 203 -0.04 -1.30 3.64
N GLN A 204 -1.15 -1.74 3.07
CA GLN A 204 -1.59 -1.36 1.74
C GLN A 204 -2.91 -0.59 1.85
N PHE A 205 -2.89 0.69 1.51
CA PHE A 205 -4.06 1.54 1.40
C PHE A 205 -4.61 1.52 -0.01
N ILE A 206 -5.78 0.93 -0.20
CA ILE A 206 -6.40 0.71 -1.50
C ILE A 206 -7.45 1.80 -1.75
N VAL A 207 -7.38 2.44 -2.92
CA VAL A 207 -8.34 3.43 -3.41
C VAL A 207 -8.76 3.06 -4.82
N SER A 208 -9.99 2.61 -4.98
CA SER A 208 -10.57 2.31 -6.29
C SER A 208 -11.36 3.50 -6.82
N ARG A 209 -11.33 3.70 -8.15
CA ARG A 209 -12.19 4.65 -8.85
C ARG A 209 -13.70 4.42 -8.59
N SER A 210 -14.08 3.17 -8.27
CA SER A 210 -15.45 2.78 -7.90
C SER A 210 -15.91 3.32 -6.54
N GLY A 211 -14.99 3.90 -5.76
CA GLY A 211 -15.21 4.31 -4.37
C GLY A 211 -15.00 3.17 -3.36
N THR A 212 -14.54 1.99 -3.81
CA THR A 212 -14.12 0.90 -2.92
C THR A 212 -12.74 1.22 -2.35
N ASN A 213 -12.71 1.63 -1.09
CA ASN A 213 -11.48 2.03 -0.40
C ASN A 213 -11.32 1.21 0.88
N GLY A 214 -10.08 0.90 1.25
CA GLY A 214 -9.83 0.11 2.45
C GLY A 214 -8.34 -0.18 2.68
N LEU A 215 -8.08 -1.09 3.61
CA LEU A 215 -6.74 -1.52 3.97
C LEU A 215 -6.60 -3.03 3.73
N CYS A 216 -5.44 -3.44 3.21
CA CYS A 216 -4.95 -4.80 3.29
C CYS A 216 -3.68 -4.77 4.15
N ILE A 217 -3.67 -5.54 5.25
CA ILE A 217 -2.65 -5.48 6.29
C ILE A 217 -1.92 -6.82 6.37
N GLU A 218 -0.60 -6.77 6.34
CA GLU A 218 0.23 -7.93 6.67
C GLU A 218 0.22 -8.14 8.20
N HIS A 219 -0.19 -9.34 8.63
CA HIS A 219 -0.65 -9.57 10.00
C HIS A 219 0.50 -9.79 11.01
N SER A 220 1.73 -10.07 10.58
CA SER A 220 2.86 -10.34 11.49
C SER A 220 3.28 -9.12 12.33
N THR A 221 2.87 -7.92 11.93
CA THR A 221 3.33 -6.67 12.57
C THR A 221 2.40 -6.15 13.66
N ALA A 222 1.10 -6.15 13.42
CA ALA A 222 0.14 -5.52 14.31
C ALA A 222 -1.25 -6.18 14.23
N GLU A 223 -1.96 -6.12 15.35
CA GLU A 223 -3.34 -6.57 15.47
C GLU A 223 -4.33 -5.53 14.93
N GLY A 224 -5.54 -5.99 14.58
CA GLY A 224 -6.55 -5.18 13.93
C GLY A 224 -6.90 -3.87 14.65
N ILE A 225 -6.84 -3.84 15.99
CA ILE A 225 -7.15 -2.63 16.77
C ILE A 225 -6.21 -1.46 16.44
N VAL A 226 -4.91 -1.75 16.26
CA VAL A 226 -3.89 -0.74 15.94
C VAL A 226 -4.14 -0.17 14.54
N SER A 227 -4.42 -1.06 13.59
CA SER A 227 -4.75 -0.71 12.20
C SER A 227 -6.03 0.12 12.09
N ILE A 228 -7.08 -0.22 12.86
CA ILE A 228 -8.34 0.54 12.89
C ILE A 228 -8.11 1.91 13.51
N THR A 229 -7.41 2.01 14.64
CA THR A 229 -7.09 3.30 15.29
C THR A 229 -6.33 4.23 14.34
N MET A 230 -5.36 3.71 13.58
CA MET A 230 -4.67 4.45 12.52
C MET A 230 -5.66 4.92 11.44
N ALA A 231 -6.49 4.02 10.90
CA ALA A 231 -7.44 4.32 9.84
C ALA A 231 -8.44 5.40 10.26
N GLU A 232 -9.00 5.31 11.47
CA GLU A 232 -9.89 6.31 12.03
C GLU A 232 -9.20 7.67 12.20
N SER A 233 -7.92 7.69 12.60
CA SER A 233 -7.14 8.91 12.69
C SER A 233 -6.94 9.57 11.33
N ALA A 234 -6.59 8.79 10.31
CA ALA A 234 -6.45 9.28 8.94
C ALA A 234 -7.79 9.82 8.39
N LEU A 235 -8.91 9.12 8.65
CA LEU A 235 -10.25 9.58 8.27
C LEU A 235 -10.68 10.87 8.97
N ARG A 236 -10.32 11.06 10.25
CA ARG A 236 -10.54 12.33 10.95
C ARG A 236 -9.73 13.46 10.33
N TYR A 237 -8.44 13.22 10.09
CA TYR A 237 -7.57 14.18 9.42
C TYR A 237 -8.15 14.61 8.06
N GLU A 238 -8.61 13.65 7.26
CA GLU A 238 -9.25 13.92 5.97
C GLU A 238 -10.45 14.85 6.10
N ARG A 239 -11.36 14.59 7.06
CA ARG A 239 -12.56 15.42 7.28
C ARG A 239 -12.23 16.83 7.75
N GLU A 240 -11.24 16.97 8.62
CA GLU A 240 -10.84 18.26 9.21
C GLU A 240 -10.11 19.16 8.21
N ASN A 241 -9.40 18.58 7.24
CA ASN A 241 -8.52 19.32 6.31
C ASN A 241 -9.09 19.43 4.88
N ARG A 242 -10.17 18.70 4.53
CA ARG A 242 -10.70 18.64 3.16
C ARG A 242 -10.98 20.01 2.53
N GLU A 243 -11.50 20.95 3.31
CA GLU A 243 -11.87 22.29 2.82
C GLU A 243 -10.65 23.20 2.67
N GLN A 244 -9.63 23.04 3.52
CA GLN A 244 -8.46 23.90 3.56
C GLN A 244 -7.51 23.66 2.38
N VAL A 245 -7.38 22.40 1.96
CA VAL A 245 -6.45 22.01 0.89
C VAL A 245 -7.01 22.17 -0.52
N GLN A 246 -8.25 22.68 -0.67
CA GLN A 246 -8.84 22.88 -1.99
C GLN A 246 -8.11 24.02 -2.72
N GLY A 247 -7.45 23.67 -3.83
CA GLY A 247 -6.74 24.62 -4.66
C GLY A 247 -5.28 24.86 -4.24
N GLU A 248 -4.74 24.10 -3.28
CA GLU A 248 -3.31 24.09 -3.02
C GLU A 248 -2.55 23.55 -4.26
N GLU A 249 -1.60 24.36 -4.74
CA GLU A 249 -0.70 24.00 -5.83
C GLU A 249 0.61 23.43 -5.26
N ALA A 250 1.37 22.72 -6.10
CA ALA A 250 2.66 22.19 -5.70
C ALA A 250 3.66 23.35 -5.51
N GLU A 251 4.38 23.32 -4.39
CA GLU A 251 5.51 24.22 -4.15
C GLU A 251 6.79 23.65 -4.78
N LYS A 252 6.87 22.31 -4.84
CA LYS A 252 7.99 21.54 -5.36
C LYS A 252 7.45 20.49 -6.34
N GLU A 253 7.77 20.65 -7.62
CA GLU A 253 7.51 19.64 -8.66
C GLU A 253 8.52 18.49 -8.56
N VAL A 254 8.38 17.66 -7.51
CA VAL A 254 9.25 16.49 -7.30
C VAL A 254 8.93 15.42 -8.32
N SER A 255 9.96 14.91 -9.00
CA SER A 255 9.80 13.84 -9.98
C SER A 255 9.53 12.50 -9.29
N VAL A 256 8.54 11.76 -9.81
CA VAL A 256 8.25 10.39 -9.37
C VAL A 256 9.18 9.40 -10.04
N LYS A 257 9.64 8.39 -9.29
CA LYS A 257 10.53 7.33 -9.80
C LYS A 257 9.74 6.04 -9.99
N ALA A 258 9.59 5.61 -11.25
CA ALA A 258 9.07 4.28 -11.57
C ALA A 258 10.12 3.21 -11.23
N LEU A 259 9.70 2.12 -10.58
CA LEU A 259 10.55 0.97 -10.34
C LEU A 259 10.55 0.06 -11.56
N SER A 260 11.74 -0.28 -12.03
CA SER A 260 11.96 -1.19 -13.17
C SER A 260 12.53 -2.51 -12.70
N TRP A 261 12.24 -3.56 -13.47
CA TRP A 261 12.61 -4.93 -13.14
C TRP A 261 13.20 -5.64 -14.36
N ASP A 262 14.39 -6.20 -14.20
CA ASP A 262 14.99 -7.14 -15.14
C ASP A 262 14.68 -8.57 -14.66
N VAL A 263 13.83 -9.28 -15.39
CA VAL A 263 13.27 -10.56 -14.94
C VAL A 263 13.77 -11.68 -15.84
N SER A 264 14.58 -12.57 -15.28
CA SER A 264 15.07 -13.75 -16.00
C SER A 264 13.92 -14.72 -16.32
N PRO A 265 14.06 -15.62 -17.31
CA PRO A 265 13.05 -16.63 -17.60
C PRO A 265 12.68 -17.51 -16.39
N GLU A 266 13.65 -17.78 -15.50
CA GLU A 266 13.44 -18.52 -14.27
C GLU A 266 12.56 -17.74 -13.27
N ALA A 267 12.88 -16.47 -13.01
CA ALA A 267 12.04 -15.61 -12.18
C ALA A 267 10.64 -15.42 -12.77
N MET A 268 10.53 -15.33 -14.10
CA MET A 268 9.24 -15.20 -14.78
C MET A 268 8.34 -16.43 -14.53
N ALA A 269 8.90 -17.64 -14.58
CA ALA A 269 8.15 -18.86 -14.29
C ALA A 269 7.64 -18.89 -12.83
N LEU A 270 8.45 -18.45 -11.88
CA LEU A 270 8.04 -18.32 -10.46
C LEU A 270 6.94 -17.27 -10.29
N LEU A 271 7.03 -16.15 -11.00
CA LEU A 271 6.02 -15.09 -10.98
C LEU A 271 4.68 -15.57 -11.56
N GLU A 272 4.68 -16.36 -12.64
CA GLU A 272 3.45 -16.93 -13.19
C GLU A 272 2.77 -17.91 -12.23
N LYS A 273 3.55 -18.70 -11.48
CA LYS A 273 3.00 -19.55 -10.42
C LYS A 273 2.29 -18.73 -9.34
N GLN A 274 2.88 -17.60 -8.92
CA GLN A 274 2.26 -16.70 -7.94
C GLN A 274 0.96 -16.08 -8.47
N LYS A 275 0.93 -15.68 -9.75
CA LYS A 275 -0.27 -15.13 -10.38
C LYS A 275 -1.42 -16.13 -10.39
N ALA A 276 -1.15 -17.41 -10.69
CA ALA A 276 -2.18 -18.44 -10.73
C ALA A 276 -2.91 -18.59 -9.38
N THR A 277 -2.21 -18.41 -8.25
CA THR A 277 -2.81 -18.47 -6.91
C THR A 277 -3.84 -17.37 -6.65
N LEU A 278 -3.82 -16.24 -7.38
CA LEU A 278 -4.82 -15.18 -7.23
C LEU A 278 -6.22 -15.62 -7.70
N ASP A 279 -6.31 -16.66 -8.52
CA ASP A 279 -7.55 -17.17 -9.11
C ASP A 279 -8.05 -18.50 -8.49
N GLU A 280 -7.32 -19.03 -7.50
CA GLU A 280 -7.69 -20.24 -6.72
C GLU A 280 -8.72 -19.91 -5.62
#